data_AF-A0A537H7F3-F1
#
_entry.id   AF-A0A537H7F3-F1
#
_cell.length_a   1.000
_cell.length_b   1.000
_cell.length_c   1.000
_cell.angle_alpha   90.00
_cell.angle_beta   90.00
_cell.angle_gamma   90.00
#
_symmetry.space_group_name_H-M   'P 1'
#
loop_
_entity.id
_entity.type
_entity.pdbx_description
1 polymer ?
#
loop_
_entity_poly.entity_id
_entity_poly.type
_entity_poly.pdbx_seq_one_letter_code
_entity_poly.pdbx_strand_id
1 'polypeptide(L)'
;MNRIPILGKLTPGKTQRHLIKLPGAALAKDEPRPVISITGAKPGPVLFVNAGVHGGEYPAVEAVIRLSNTLDPKKIAGAVILMPVMNLPAFRTRTPFVCPIDNVNPNRVFPGDPTGSYSEQMTHALINEFVVHADAYVDLHGGDIPEALVPFVICRHGHDDVSVKSKQMALAFELPYVLTVSKPVQPGKGSSSYAAAAAKGVPSILAEAGGVGQMQEDAVALLVQGVVNVMRHLGMIDGDGARQNKKSAGAKPAGTTVLTNFEWLYANHEGMWYPKVGPGDLVKKAQEIGTIGDLFGDTLEK
;
A
#
# COMPACT_ATOMS: atom_id res chain seq x y z
N MET A 1 6.53 24.23 -9.69
CA MET A 1 6.13 23.53 -8.46
C MET A 1 7.28 22.62 -8.06
N ASN A 2 7.89 22.84 -6.90
CA ASN A 2 8.90 21.95 -6.31
C ASN A 2 8.33 21.40 -5.00
N ARG A 3 7.16 20.73 -5.06
CA ARG A 3 6.45 20.29 -3.85
C ARG A 3 7.15 19.12 -3.17
N ILE A 4 7.86 18.28 -3.93
CA ILE A 4 8.68 17.17 -3.43
C ILE A 4 10.15 17.49 -3.72
N PRO A 5 10.89 18.10 -2.79
CA PRO A 5 12.22 18.66 -3.06
C PRO A 5 13.24 17.64 -3.57
N ILE A 6 13.19 16.39 -3.08
CA ILE A 6 14.14 15.33 -3.46
C ILE A 6 14.07 14.96 -4.95
N LEU A 7 12.97 15.24 -5.63
CA LEU A 7 12.79 15.01 -7.06
C LEU A 7 13.29 16.16 -7.94
N GLY A 8 13.67 17.28 -7.33
CA GLY A 8 14.01 18.51 -8.04
C GLY A 8 12.85 19.06 -8.87
N LYS A 9 13.19 19.79 -9.94
CA LYS A 9 12.19 20.51 -10.74
C LYS A 9 11.30 19.54 -11.53
N LEU A 10 10.01 19.54 -11.18
CA LEU A 10 8.96 18.88 -11.96
C LEU A 10 8.49 19.78 -13.11
N THR A 11 8.40 19.20 -14.32
CA THR A 11 8.03 19.90 -15.56
C THR A 11 6.57 19.62 -15.91
N PRO A 12 5.70 20.65 -15.98
CA PRO A 12 4.29 20.46 -16.36
C PRO A 12 4.11 19.75 -17.70
N GLY A 13 3.12 18.86 -17.78
CA GLY A 13 2.79 18.10 -18.99
C GLY A 13 3.84 17.04 -19.36
N LYS A 14 4.70 16.61 -18.43
CA LYS A 14 5.77 15.64 -18.67
C LYS A 14 5.76 14.50 -17.65
N THR A 15 6.23 13.36 -18.12
CA THR A 15 6.69 12.24 -17.30
C THR A 15 8.21 12.33 -17.16
N GLN A 16 8.72 12.26 -15.94
CA GLN A 16 10.15 12.25 -15.64
C GLN A 16 10.49 10.99 -14.83
N ARG A 17 11.67 10.42 -15.11
CA ARG A 17 12.22 9.28 -14.39
C ARG A 17 13.38 9.77 -13.54
N HIS A 18 13.42 9.31 -12.29
CA HIS A 18 14.39 9.71 -11.29
C HIS A 18 15.03 8.47 -10.68
N LEU A 19 16.30 8.59 -10.34
CA LEU A 19 17.02 7.62 -9.52
C LEU A 19 17.33 8.31 -8.20
N ILE A 20 16.58 7.97 -7.15
CA ILE A 20 16.61 8.67 -5.87
C ILE A 20 17.38 7.86 -4.84
N LYS A 21 18.47 8.44 -4.34
CA LYS A 21 19.15 7.92 -3.16
C LYS A 21 18.47 8.46 -1.91
N LEU A 22 17.90 7.58 -1.11
CA LEU A 22 17.25 7.97 0.14
C LEU A 22 18.31 8.44 1.16
N PRO A 23 18.05 9.53 1.90
CA PRO A 23 18.95 10.01 2.94
C PRO A 23 19.01 9.05 4.13
N GLY A 24 20.21 8.86 4.68
CA GLY A 24 20.44 8.01 5.85
C GLY A 24 21.86 7.42 5.84
N ALA A 25 22.51 7.37 7.00
CA ALA A 25 23.83 6.77 7.14
C ALA A 25 23.83 5.28 6.79
N ALA A 26 22.79 4.54 7.20
CA ALA A 26 22.63 3.12 6.87
C ALA A 26 22.28 2.89 5.39
N LEU A 27 21.78 3.93 4.70
CA LEU A 27 21.43 3.91 3.27
C LEU A 27 22.56 4.45 2.38
N ALA A 28 23.70 4.86 2.97
CA ALA A 28 24.76 5.57 2.26
C ALA A 28 25.41 4.75 1.13
N LYS A 29 25.39 3.41 1.21
CA LYS A 29 25.87 2.51 0.16
C LYS A 29 24.75 1.83 -0.62
N ASP A 30 23.51 2.17 -0.29
CA ASP A 30 22.34 1.58 -0.90
C ASP A 30 22.10 2.13 -2.29
N GLU A 31 21.37 1.36 -3.09
CA GLU A 31 21.08 1.72 -4.46
C GLU A 31 19.94 2.73 -4.59
N PRO A 32 19.97 3.59 -5.61
CA PRO A 32 18.88 4.52 -5.85
C PRO A 32 17.57 3.80 -6.19
N ARG A 33 16.44 4.27 -5.64
CA ARG A 33 15.11 3.80 -6.04
C ARG A 33 14.68 4.44 -7.36
N PRO A 34 14.08 3.68 -8.28
CA PRO A 34 13.37 4.26 -9.41
C PRO A 34 12.12 4.99 -8.89
N VAL A 35 12.00 6.27 -9.23
CA VAL A 35 10.80 7.07 -8.97
C VAL A 35 10.36 7.71 -10.28
N ILE A 36 9.07 7.65 -10.57
CA ILE A 36 8.49 8.27 -11.75
C ILE A 36 7.57 9.39 -11.27
N SER A 37 7.73 10.58 -11.84
CA SER A 37 6.81 11.69 -11.63
C SER A 37 6.06 11.98 -12.92
N ILE A 38 4.73 11.98 -12.86
CA ILE A 38 3.86 12.39 -13.95
C ILE A 38 3.21 13.70 -13.53
N THR A 39 3.63 14.80 -14.15
CA THR A 39 3.14 16.13 -13.79
C THR A 39 2.14 16.60 -14.82
N GLY A 40 0.93 16.89 -14.35
CA GLY A 40 -0.15 17.46 -15.11
C GLY A 40 0.20 18.80 -15.76
N ALA A 41 -0.50 19.15 -16.84
CA ALA A 41 -0.41 20.50 -17.42
C ALA A 41 -1.15 21.55 -16.56
N LYS A 42 -2.12 21.10 -15.75
CA LYS A 42 -2.93 21.95 -14.87
C LYS A 42 -2.49 21.79 -13.41
N PRO A 43 -2.57 22.84 -12.57
CA PRO A 43 -2.42 22.71 -11.13
C PRO A 43 -3.47 21.74 -10.54
N GLY A 44 -3.13 21.08 -9.43
CA GLY A 44 -3.96 20.11 -8.76
C GLY A 44 -3.20 19.43 -7.61
N PRO A 45 -3.78 18.39 -6.99
CA PRO A 45 -3.17 17.72 -5.85
C PRO A 45 -1.97 16.86 -6.25
N VAL A 46 -1.15 16.51 -5.26
CA VAL A 46 -0.04 15.57 -5.39
C VAL A 46 -0.45 14.25 -4.75
N LEU A 47 -0.53 13.20 -5.56
CA LEU A 47 -0.75 11.82 -5.10
C LEU A 47 0.59 11.08 -5.13
N PHE A 48 0.99 10.52 -3.99
CA PHE A 48 2.12 9.59 -3.93
C PHE A 48 1.60 8.16 -3.83
N VAL A 49 2.04 7.30 -4.74
CA VAL A 49 1.73 5.87 -4.78
C VAL A 49 3.04 5.09 -4.65
N ASN A 50 3.11 4.29 -3.58
CA ASN A 50 4.25 3.44 -3.25
C ASN A 50 3.87 1.96 -3.38
N ALA A 51 4.87 1.12 -3.65
CA ALA A 51 4.75 -0.32 -3.60
C ALA A 51 6.10 -0.95 -3.20
N GLY A 52 6.09 -2.27 -2.97
CA GLY A 52 7.29 -3.04 -2.69
C GLY A 52 7.94 -2.67 -1.35
N VAL A 53 7.10 -2.40 -0.33
CA VAL A 53 7.55 -2.35 1.07
C VAL A 53 8.02 -3.75 1.49
N HIS A 54 7.25 -4.79 1.10
CA HIS A 54 7.71 -6.18 1.11
C HIS A 54 8.12 -6.63 -0.31
N GLY A 55 9.04 -7.58 -0.38
CA GLY A 55 9.72 -7.92 -1.62
C GLY A 55 8.94 -8.80 -2.60
N GLY A 56 8.03 -9.64 -2.11
CA GLY A 56 7.28 -10.61 -2.92
C GLY A 56 5.89 -10.17 -3.36
N GLU A 57 5.50 -8.91 -3.10
CA GLU A 57 4.19 -8.35 -3.47
C GLU A 57 4.16 -7.90 -4.95
N TYR A 58 4.39 -8.83 -5.87
CA TYR A 58 4.61 -8.53 -7.28
C TYR A 58 3.45 -7.79 -7.98
N PRO A 59 2.15 -8.11 -7.73
CA PRO A 59 1.04 -7.39 -8.34
C PRO A 59 1.04 -5.89 -8.04
N ALA A 60 1.44 -5.50 -6.82
CA ALA A 60 1.54 -4.09 -6.41
C ALA A 60 2.66 -3.37 -7.18
N VAL A 61 3.84 -3.99 -7.28
CA VAL A 61 4.98 -3.45 -8.05
C VAL A 61 4.58 -3.24 -9.51
N GLU A 62 3.97 -4.24 -10.14
CA GLU A 62 3.53 -4.17 -11.54
C GLU A 62 2.42 -3.13 -11.75
N ALA A 63 1.48 -2.98 -10.81
CA ALA A 63 0.46 -1.95 -10.89
C ALA A 63 1.08 -0.54 -10.97
N VAL A 64 2.09 -0.24 -10.14
CA VAL A 64 2.83 1.04 -10.21
C VAL A 64 3.56 1.19 -11.54
N ILE A 65 4.18 0.13 -12.07
CA ILE A 65 4.84 0.15 -13.38
C ILE A 65 3.83 0.46 -14.49
N ARG A 66 2.68 -0.20 -14.51
CA ARG A 66 1.63 0.05 -15.52
C ARG A 66 1.07 1.45 -15.43
N LEU A 67 0.79 1.97 -14.23
CA LEU A 67 0.39 3.36 -14.04
C LEU A 67 1.43 4.31 -14.63
N SER A 68 2.72 4.05 -14.42
CA SER A 68 3.80 4.89 -14.95
C SER A 68 3.86 4.95 -16.48
N ASN A 69 3.40 3.89 -17.16
CA ASN A 69 3.42 3.75 -18.61
C ASN A 69 2.11 4.17 -19.29
N THR A 70 0.99 4.16 -18.56
CA THR A 70 -0.36 4.36 -19.15
C THR A 70 -0.95 5.73 -18.86
N LEU A 71 -0.54 6.39 -17.77
CA LEU A 71 -1.01 7.71 -17.42
C LEU A 71 -0.45 8.79 -18.36
N ASP A 72 -1.36 9.56 -18.97
CA ASP A 72 -1.02 10.68 -19.85
C ASP A 72 -0.95 12.00 -19.04
N PRO A 73 0.22 12.65 -18.90
CA PRO A 73 0.35 13.91 -18.18
C PRO A 73 -0.51 15.05 -18.76
N LYS A 74 -0.96 14.96 -20.01
CA LYS A 74 -1.86 15.97 -20.59
C LYS A 74 -3.28 15.90 -20.03
N LYS A 75 -3.67 14.75 -19.47
CA LYS A 75 -5.00 14.49 -18.91
C LYS A 75 -5.05 14.62 -17.38
N ILE A 76 -3.93 14.95 -16.75
CA ILE A 76 -3.81 15.04 -15.29
C ILE A 76 -3.77 16.51 -14.85
N ALA A 77 -4.45 16.80 -13.76
CA ALA A 77 -4.31 17.98 -12.93
C ALA A 77 -3.52 17.62 -11.66
N GLY A 78 -2.47 18.38 -11.36
CA GLY A 78 -1.57 18.09 -10.24
C GLY A 78 -0.41 17.17 -10.64
N ALA A 79 0.00 16.27 -9.75
CA ALA A 79 1.09 15.33 -10.03
C ALA A 79 0.87 13.96 -9.38
N VAL A 80 1.23 12.89 -10.10
CA VAL A 80 1.29 11.53 -9.57
C VAL A 80 2.76 11.12 -9.45
N ILE A 81 3.13 10.65 -8.26
CA ILE A 81 4.49 10.21 -7.94
C ILE A 81 4.41 8.72 -7.67
N LEU A 82 5.27 7.95 -8.33
CA LEU A 82 5.20 6.49 -8.41
C LEU A 82 6.54 5.91 -8.00
N MET A 83 6.56 5.13 -6.91
CA MET A 83 7.72 4.35 -6.48
C MET A 83 7.37 2.86 -6.56
N PRO A 84 7.81 2.13 -7.61
CA PRO A 84 7.42 0.73 -7.80
C PRO A 84 7.96 -0.22 -6.73
N VAL A 85 9.18 0.03 -6.22
CA VAL A 85 9.81 -0.80 -5.20
C VAL A 85 10.56 0.09 -4.21
N MET A 86 10.10 0.10 -2.97
CA MET A 86 10.77 0.79 -1.86
C MET A 86 11.95 -0.03 -1.32
N ASN A 87 11.71 -1.31 -1.02
CA ASN A 87 12.66 -2.23 -0.38
C ASN A 87 13.34 -3.11 -1.42
N LEU A 88 14.28 -2.51 -2.16
CA LEU A 88 15.03 -3.21 -3.21
C LEU A 88 15.81 -4.44 -2.71
N PRO A 89 16.42 -4.44 -1.50
CA PRO A 89 17.03 -5.66 -0.96
C PRO A 89 16.05 -6.83 -0.86
N ALA A 90 14.89 -6.63 -0.20
CA ALA A 90 13.91 -7.70 -0.04
C ALA A 90 13.35 -8.19 -1.38
N PHE A 91 13.11 -7.28 -2.33
CA PHE A 91 12.65 -7.63 -3.67
C PHE A 91 13.67 -8.53 -4.41
N ARG A 92 14.96 -8.19 -4.34
CA ARG A 92 16.02 -8.95 -5.03
C ARG A 92 16.27 -10.33 -4.43
N THR A 93 16.25 -10.41 -3.11
CA THR A 93 16.51 -11.67 -2.39
C THR A 93 15.26 -12.51 -2.22
N ARG A 94 14.08 -11.99 -2.59
CA ARG A 94 12.77 -12.64 -2.39
C ARG A 94 12.56 -13.00 -0.92
N THR A 95 12.89 -12.05 -0.03
CA THR A 95 12.76 -12.25 1.42
C THR A 95 11.35 -11.87 1.86
N PRO A 96 10.60 -12.80 2.50
CA PRO A 96 9.25 -12.52 2.96
C PRO A 96 9.28 -11.57 4.18
N PHE A 97 8.43 -10.56 4.15
CA PHE A 97 8.08 -9.57 5.18
C PHE A 97 9.20 -8.68 5.71
N VAL A 98 10.43 -9.16 5.77
CA VAL A 98 11.56 -8.48 6.40
C VAL A 98 12.56 -8.00 5.36
N CYS A 99 13.27 -6.92 5.68
CA CYS A 99 14.47 -6.57 4.94
C CYS A 99 15.59 -7.54 5.32
N PRO A 100 16.28 -8.18 4.36
CA PRO A 100 17.37 -9.12 4.64
C PRO A 100 18.60 -8.45 5.28
N ILE A 101 18.72 -7.12 5.23
CA ILE A 101 19.87 -6.38 5.76
C ILE A 101 19.84 -6.34 7.29
N ASP A 102 18.67 -6.15 7.88
CA ASP A 102 18.51 -5.96 9.34
C ASP A 102 17.46 -6.88 9.96
N ASN A 103 16.84 -7.76 9.17
CA ASN A 103 15.78 -8.66 9.59
C ASN A 103 14.57 -7.95 10.23
N VAL A 104 14.32 -6.69 9.84
CA VAL A 104 13.20 -5.88 10.31
C VAL A 104 12.09 -5.87 9.27
N ASN A 105 10.85 -6.06 9.69
CA ASN A 105 9.68 -5.79 8.86
C ASN A 105 9.45 -4.26 8.76
N PRO A 106 9.63 -3.62 7.59
CA PRO A 106 9.48 -2.17 7.45
C PRO A 106 8.08 -1.67 7.83
N ASN A 107 7.04 -2.48 7.55
CA ASN A 107 5.65 -2.15 7.85
C ASN A 107 5.29 -2.29 9.35
N ARG A 108 6.29 -2.45 10.23
CA ARG A 108 6.17 -2.45 11.70
C ARG A 108 7.01 -1.36 12.37
N VAL A 109 7.74 -0.56 11.61
CA VAL A 109 8.66 0.47 12.13
C VAL A 109 8.38 1.88 11.62
N PHE A 110 7.37 2.10 10.76
CA PHE A 110 6.98 3.46 10.37
C PHE A 110 6.56 4.29 11.60
N PRO A 111 6.91 5.60 11.68
CA PRO A 111 7.53 6.42 10.63
C PRO A 111 9.05 6.29 10.52
N GLY A 112 9.69 5.36 11.22
CA GLY A 112 11.14 5.14 11.18
C GLY A 112 11.93 6.01 12.14
N ASP A 113 13.25 5.84 12.12
CA ASP A 113 14.24 6.53 12.94
C ASP A 113 15.44 6.92 12.05
N PRO A 114 15.80 8.22 11.92
CA PRO A 114 16.90 8.66 11.06
C PRO A 114 18.28 8.16 11.51
N THR A 115 18.39 7.68 12.74
CA THR A 115 19.60 7.10 13.33
C THR A 115 19.47 5.60 13.59
N GLY A 116 18.34 5.00 13.22
CA GLY A 116 18.02 3.59 13.47
C GLY A 116 18.67 2.62 12.48
N SER A 117 18.10 1.42 12.39
CA SER A 117 18.52 0.39 11.44
C SER A 117 18.30 0.80 9.97
N TYR A 118 18.69 -0.06 9.04
CA TYR A 118 18.44 0.15 7.61
C TYR A 118 16.96 0.42 7.31
N SER A 119 16.07 -0.43 7.79
CA SER A 119 14.62 -0.34 7.57
C SER A 119 14.01 0.87 8.26
N GLU A 120 14.50 1.23 9.45
CA GLU A 120 14.06 2.44 10.16
C GLU A 120 14.47 3.71 9.44
N GLN A 121 15.69 3.80 8.91
CA GLN A 121 16.11 4.95 8.12
C GLN A 121 15.39 5.01 6.77
N MET A 122 15.14 3.86 6.13
CA MET A 122 14.40 3.78 4.87
C MET A 122 12.96 4.27 5.01
N THR A 123 12.26 3.83 6.06
CA THR A 123 10.89 4.28 6.35
C THR A 123 10.83 5.75 6.78
N HIS A 124 11.82 6.21 7.55
CA HIS A 124 11.99 7.63 7.87
C HIS A 124 12.17 8.50 6.63
N ALA A 125 13.04 8.08 5.71
CA ALA A 125 13.25 8.79 4.46
C ALA A 125 11.99 8.83 3.60
N LEU A 126 11.26 7.71 3.46
CA LEU A 126 9.99 7.69 2.71
C LEU A 126 8.99 8.72 3.25
N ILE A 127 8.80 8.74 4.57
CA ILE A 127 7.84 9.65 5.19
C ILE A 127 8.25 11.10 4.95
N ASN A 128 9.50 11.47 5.27
CA ASN A 128 9.91 12.86 5.31
C ASN A 128 10.29 13.44 3.93
N GLU A 129 10.69 12.61 2.97
CA GLU A 129 11.10 13.08 1.63
C GLU A 129 9.97 12.98 0.60
N PHE A 130 8.93 12.18 0.85
CA PHE A 130 7.82 11.99 -0.08
C PHE A 130 6.45 12.23 0.55
N VAL A 131 6.10 11.47 1.60
CA VAL A 131 4.72 11.43 2.10
C VAL A 131 4.26 12.78 2.62
N VAL A 132 5.05 13.47 3.45
CA VAL A 132 4.69 14.78 4.03
C VAL A 132 4.50 15.89 2.99
N HIS A 133 4.93 15.65 1.75
CA HIS A 133 4.83 16.60 0.65
C HIS A 133 3.64 16.32 -0.28
N ALA A 134 2.98 15.18 -0.12
CA ALA A 134 1.80 14.78 -0.88
C ALA A 134 0.50 15.25 -0.21
N ASP A 135 -0.55 15.43 -1.01
CA ASP A 135 -1.90 15.68 -0.50
C ASP A 135 -2.65 14.38 -0.15
N ALA A 136 -2.18 13.25 -0.70
CA ALA A 136 -2.72 11.93 -0.49
C ALA A 136 -1.63 10.86 -0.70
N TYR A 137 -1.70 9.78 0.07
CA TYR A 137 -0.77 8.65 -0.02
C TYR A 137 -1.51 7.31 -0.20
N VAL A 138 -1.04 6.50 -1.14
CA VAL A 138 -1.53 5.14 -1.38
C VAL A 138 -0.34 4.19 -1.33
N ASP A 139 -0.39 3.21 -0.44
CA ASP A 139 0.58 2.12 -0.41
C ASP A 139 -0.04 0.85 -0.98
N LEU A 140 0.52 0.29 -2.04
CA LEU A 140 0.03 -0.93 -2.66
C LEU A 140 0.81 -2.13 -2.13
N HIS A 141 0.08 -3.16 -1.73
CA HIS A 141 0.55 -4.37 -1.08
C HIS A 141 -0.17 -5.62 -1.64
N GLY A 142 0.23 -6.78 -1.12
CA GLY A 142 -0.44 -8.06 -1.29
C GLY A 142 0.02 -9.03 -0.18
N GLY A 143 -0.39 -10.31 -0.26
CA GLY A 143 -0.01 -11.34 0.72
C GLY A 143 1.47 -11.78 0.69
N ASP A 144 2.35 -10.98 0.09
CA ASP A 144 3.77 -11.28 -0.09
C ASP A 144 3.99 -12.72 -0.59
N ILE A 145 4.98 -13.45 -0.06
CA ILE A 145 5.27 -14.85 -0.44
C ILE A 145 4.38 -15.88 0.30
N PRO A 146 4.09 -15.75 1.61
CA PRO A 146 3.45 -16.84 2.33
C PRO A 146 1.93 -16.69 2.52
N GLU A 147 1.33 -15.53 2.22
CA GLU A 147 -0.09 -15.28 2.50
C GLU A 147 -0.95 -15.25 1.23
N ALA A 148 -2.14 -15.83 1.33
CA ALA A 148 -3.24 -15.64 0.38
C ALA A 148 -4.32 -14.79 1.06
N LEU A 149 -4.88 -13.82 0.34
CA LEU A 149 -5.87 -12.89 0.88
C LEU A 149 -6.98 -12.57 -0.12
N VAL A 150 -8.12 -12.12 0.40
CA VAL A 150 -9.14 -11.42 -0.40
C VAL A 150 -8.72 -9.97 -0.57
N PRO A 151 -8.98 -9.31 -1.71
CA PRO A 151 -8.61 -7.91 -1.87
C PRO A 151 -9.33 -6.98 -0.88
N PHE A 152 -8.59 -6.09 -0.21
CA PHE A 152 -9.14 -5.11 0.71
C PHE A 152 -8.31 -3.83 0.78
N VAL A 153 -8.92 -2.75 1.28
CA VAL A 153 -8.20 -1.52 1.64
C VAL A 153 -8.25 -1.32 3.15
N ILE A 154 -7.14 -0.96 3.76
CA ILE A 154 -7.06 -0.57 5.17
C ILE A 154 -6.77 0.93 5.31
N CYS A 155 -7.45 1.58 6.26
CA CYS A 155 -7.17 2.96 6.64
C CYS A 155 -7.38 3.18 8.13
N ARG A 156 -6.86 4.31 8.63
CA ARG A 156 -7.05 4.71 10.02
C ARG A 156 -8.52 5.00 10.30
N HIS A 157 -9.03 4.48 11.41
CA HIS A 157 -10.32 4.85 11.96
C HIS A 157 -10.22 6.19 12.71
N GLY A 158 -11.18 7.08 12.48
CA GLY A 158 -11.28 8.35 13.20
C GLY A 158 -12.34 9.28 12.60
N HIS A 159 -12.59 10.38 13.31
CA HIS A 159 -13.53 11.43 12.92
C HIS A 159 -12.84 12.75 12.56
N ASP A 160 -11.52 12.84 12.73
CA ASP A 160 -10.74 13.99 12.23
C ASP A 160 -10.73 14.02 10.70
N ASP A 161 -10.40 15.18 10.14
CA ASP A 161 -10.42 15.45 8.70
C ASP A 161 -9.55 14.44 7.91
N VAL A 162 -8.39 14.08 8.44
CA VAL A 162 -7.46 13.11 7.82
C VAL A 162 -8.09 11.72 7.75
N SER A 163 -8.71 11.28 8.83
CA SER A 163 -9.36 9.97 8.92
C SER A 163 -10.61 9.90 8.01
N VAL A 164 -11.38 10.98 7.95
CA VAL A 164 -12.55 11.08 7.05
C VAL A 164 -12.10 11.01 5.58
N LYS A 165 -11.10 11.80 5.19
CA LYS A 165 -10.54 11.78 3.83
C LYS A 165 -9.93 10.42 3.48
N SER A 166 -9.20 9.80 4.41
CA SER A 166 -8.63 8.46 4.22
C SER A 166 -9.72 7.41 3.96
N LYS A 167 -10.82 7.45 4.72
CA LYS A 167 -11.96 6.56 4.50
C LYS A 167 -12.66 6.82 3.17
N GLN A 168 -12.80 8.08 2.76
CA GLN A 168 -13.37 8.43 1.45
C GLN A 168 -12.49 7.91 0.31
N MET A 169 -11.17 8.06 0.41
CA MET A 169 -10.22 7.47 -0.53
C MET A 169 -10.32 5.93 -0.56
N ALA A 170 -10.43 5.28 0.61
CA ALA A 170 -10.55 3.82 0.68
C ALA A 170 -11.82 3.30 -0.01
N LEU A 171 -12.95 4.01 0.17
CA LEU A 171 -14.19 3.68 -0.53
C LEU A 171 -14.09 3.97 -2.03
N ALA A 172 -13.42 5.05 -2.42
CA ALA A 172 -13.20 5.40 -3.83
C ALA A 172 -12.25 4.42 -4.54
N PHE A 173 -11.41 3.68 -3.83
CA PHE A 173 -10.54 2.68 -4.43
C PHE A 173 -11.33 1.45 -4.95
N GLU A 174 -12.53 1.19 -4.41
CA GLU A 174 -13.50 0.18 -4.91
C GLU A 174 -13.05 -1.30 -4.80
N LEU A 175 -12.33 -1.67 -3.74
CA LEU A 175 -12.17 -3.10 -3.38
C LEU A 175 -13.38 -3.66 -2.61
N PRO A 176 -13.55 -5.01 -2.57
CA PRO A 176 -14.68 -5.65 -1.89
C PRO A 176 -14.78 -5.33 -0.40
N TYR A 177 -13.64 -5.10 0.27
CA TYR A 177 -13.60 -4.80 1.70
C TYR A 177 -12.83 -3.52 2.00
N VAL A 178 -13.34 -2.73 2.93
CA VAL A 178 -12.63 -1.61 3.55
C VAL A 178 -12.54 -1.86 5.05
N LEU A 179 -11.33 -1.97 5.55
CA LEU A 179 -11.04 -2.13 6.96
C LEU A 179 -10.64 -0.78 7.58
N THR A 180 -11.39 -0.36 8.59
CA THR A 180 -11.03 0.82 9.39
C THR A 180 -10.58 0.39 10.78
N VAL A 181 -9.33 0.62 11.14
CA VAL A 181 -8.76 0.20 12.43
C VAL A 181 -8.28 1.38 13.27
N SER A 182 -8.48 1.28 14.58
CA SER A 182 -8.03 2.27 15.57
C SER A 182 -6.72 1.89 16.26
N LYS A 183 -6.26 0.64 16.07
CA LYS A 183 -5.03 0.10 16.65
C LYS A 183 -4.20 -0.58 15.56
N PRO A 184 -2.87 -0.71 15.75
CA PRO A 184 -2.04 -1.53 14.88
C PRO A 184 -2.63 -2.94 14.76
N VAL A 185 -2.69 -3.47 13.52
CA VAL A 185 -3.16 -4.83 13.27
C VAL A 185 -2.20 -5.90 13.77
N GLN A 186 -0.92 -5.54 13.93
CA GLN A 186 0.12 -6.38 14.52
C GLN A 186 1.02 -5.53 15.43
N PRO A 187 1.65 -6.14 16.46
CA PRO A 187 2.62 -5.44 17.30
C PRO A 187 3.89 -5.07 16.52
N GLY A 188 4.54 -3.98 16.94
CA GLY A 188 5.79 -3.49 16.34
C GLY A 188 6.37 -2.34 17.15
N LYS A 189 7.62 -1.95 16.84
CA LYS A 189 8.27 -0.76 17.44
C LYS A 189 7.55 0.53 17.02
N GLY A 190 6.93 0.53 15.84
CA GLY A 190 6.16 1.63 15.29
C GLY A 190 4.80 1.17 14.78
N SER A 191 4.48 1.56 13.55
CA SER A 191 3.18 1.34 12.92
C SER A 191 3.33 0.97 11.44
N SER A 192 2.21 0.89 10.73
CA SER A 192 2.16 0.73 9.28
C SER A 192 2.29 2.06 8.55
N SER A 193 2.65 2.01 7.26
CA SER A 193 2.88 3.19 6.42
C SER A 193 1.70 4.18 6.40
N TYR A 194 0.46 3.69 6.17
CA TYR A 194 -0.74 4.53 6.16
C TYR A 194 -1.02 5.17 7.53
N ALA A 195 -0.78 4.46 8.63
CA ALA A 195 -1.00 5.00 9.97
C ALA A 195 -0.01 6.13 10.28
N ALA A 196 1.26 5.95 9.90
CA ALA A 196 2.30 6.95 10.03
C ALA A 196 2.04 8.19 9.14
N ALA A 197 1.60 7.98 7.89
CA ALA A 197 1.20 9.06 6.99
C ALA A 197 0.04 9.89 7.57
N ALA A 198 -1.00 9.21 8.08
CA ALA A 198 -2.13 9.88 8.74
C ALA A 198 -1.71 10.66 10.00
N ALA A 199 -0.74 10.13 10.77
CA ALA A 199 -0.17 10.84 11.93
C ALA A 199 0.61 12.10 11.53
N LYS A 200 1.09 12.20 10.29
CA LYS A 200 1.71 13.39 9.70
C LYS A 200 0.71 14.33 9.01
N GLY A 201 -0.59 14.06 9.12
CA GLY A 201 -1.64 14.90 8.54
C GLY A 201 -1.98 14.56 7.09
N VAL A 202 -1.45 13.47 6.53
CA VAL A 202 -1.65 13.10 5.11
C VAL A 202 -2.72 12.01 5.01
N PRO A 203 -3.86 12.27 4.36
CA PRO A 203 -4.86 11.25 4.05
C PRO A 203 -4.22 10.06 3.33
N SER A 204 -4.46 8.86 3.83
CA SER A 204 -3.71 7.69 3.39
C SER A 204 -4.44 6.37 3.53
N ILE A 205 -4.15 5.47 2.60
CA ILE A 205 -4.69 4.11 2.55
C ILE A 205 -3.58 3.12 2.19
N LEU A 206 -3.75 1.87 2.61
CA LEU A 206 -2.97 0.74 2.13
C LEU A 206 -3.94 -0.23 1.46
N ALA A 207 -3.66 -0.63 0.22
CA ALA A 207 -4.51 -1.53 -0.57
C ALA A 207 -3.80 -2.85 -0.81
N GLU A 208 -4.51 -3.96 -0.57
CA GLU A 208 -4.01 -5.33 -0.62
C GLU A 208 -4.72 -6.07 -1.76
N ALA A 209 -3.96 -6.61 -2.70
CA ALA A 209 -4.49 -7.57 -3.68
C ALA A 209 -3.39 -8.52 -4.18
N GLY A 210 -3.76 -9.80 -4.31
CA GLY A 210 -2.84 -10.87 -4.67
C GLY A 210 -2.03 -11.40 -3.49
N GLY A 211 -1.15 -12.36 -3.74
CA GLY A 211 -0.34 -13.00 -2.70
C GLY A 211 0.43 -14.22 -3.20
N VAL A 212 0.87 -15.05 -2.25
CA VAL A 212 1.61 -16.32 -2.45
C VAL A 212 2.82 -16.23 -3.40
N GLY A 213 3.43 -15.05 -3.51
CA GLY A 213 4.60 -14.79 -4.33
C GLY A 213 4.36 -14.96 -5.83
N GLN A 214 3.15 -14.68 -6.32
CA GLN A 214 2.80 -14.82 -7.73
C GLN A 214 2.42 -13.50 -8.41
N MET A 215 2.69 -13.42 -9.71
CA MET A 215 2.17 -12.35 -10.57
C MET A 215 0.74 -12.69 -10.99
N GLN A 216 -0.23 -12.10 -10.31
CA GLN A 216 -1.66 -12.33 -10.52
C GLN A 216 -2.27 -11.14 -11.25
N GLU A 217 -2.68 -11.35 -12.51
CA GLU A 217 -3.15 -10.29 -13.42
C GLU A 217 -4.44 -9.60 -12.93
N ASP A 218 -5.35 -10.36 -12.34
CA ASP A 218 -6.57 -9.85 -11.72
C ASP A 218 -6.26 -8.91 -10.57
N ALA A 219 -5.30 -9.26 -9.71
CA ALA A 219 -4.82 -8.40 -8.64
C ALA A 219 -4.17 -7.12 -9.18
N VAL A 220 -3.34 -7.21 -10.22
CA VAL A 220 -2.74 -6.03 -10.89
C VAL A 220 -3.85 -5.11 -11.41
N ALA A 221 -4.84 -5.65 -12.11
CA ALA A 221 -5.95 -4.88 -12.66
C ALA A 221 -6.75 -4.15 -11.58
N LEU A 222 -7.05 -4.83 -10.46
CA LEU A 222 -7.72 -4.23 -9.29
C LEU A 222 -6.93 -3.05 -8.72
N LEU A 223 -5.61 -3.21 -8.52
CA LEU A 223 -4.77 -2.17 -7.93
C LEU A 223 -4.61 -0.96 -8.87
N VAL A 224 -4.40 -1.19 -10.18
CA VAL A 224 -4.34 -0.12 -11.19
C VAL A 224 -5.66 0.66 -11.22
N GLN A 225 -6.79 -0.04 -11.29
CA GLN A 225 -8.10 0.61 -11.38
C GLN A 225 -8.43 1.37 -10.09
N GLY A 226 -8.07 0.83 -8.93
CA GLY A 226 -8.28 1.49 -7.64
C GLY A 226 -7.50 2.80 -7.51
N VAL A 227 -6.23 2.84 -7.95
CA VAL A 227 -5.47 4.09 -7.99
C VAL A 227 -6.10 5.11 -8.95
N VAL A 228 -6.54 4.68 -10.14
CA VAL A 228 -7.25 5.55 -11.09
C VAL A 228 -8.54 6.11 -10.48
N ASN A 229 -9.28 5.32 -9.71
CA ASN A 229 -10.47 5.78 -9.03
C ASN A 229 -10.16 6.78 -7.91
N VAL A 230 -9.08 6.58 -7.15
CA VAL A 230 -8.59 7.58 -6.19
C VAL A 230 -8.19 8.87 -6.91
N MET A 231 -7.52 8.80 -8.06
CA MET A 231 -7.19 9.98 -8.86
C MET A 231 -8.46 10.74 -9.30
N ARG A 232 -9.53 10.04 -9.70
CA ARG A 232 -10.83 10.66 -10.00
C ARG A 232 -11.45 11.31 -8.75
N HIS A 233 -11.41 10.62 -7.62
CA HIS A 233 -11.91 11.15 -6.35
C HIS A 233 -11.20 12.43 -5.91
N LEU A 234 -9.89 12.51 -6.13
CA LEU A 234 -9.06 13.69 -5.86
C LEU A 234 -9.20 14.78 -6.93
N GLY A 235 -9.99 14.56 -7.99
CA GLY A 235 -10.17 15.51 -9.09
C GLY A 235 -8.93 15.68 -9.97
N MET A 236 -8.04 14.69 -9.99
CA MET A 236 -6.80 14.73 -10.80
C MET A 236 -7.04 14.41 -12.27
N ILE A 237 -8.05 13.60 -12.57
CA ILE A 237 -8.43 13.25 -13.94
C ILE A 237 -9.94 13.40 -14.10
N ASP A 238 -10.37 13.78 -15.30
CA ASP A 238 -11.79 13.88 -15.60
C ASP A 238 -12.46 12.51 -15.40
N GLY A 239 -13.58 12.49 -14.69
CA GLY A 239 -14.45 11.30 -14.69
C GLY A 239 -14.99 11.06 -16.09
N ASP A 240 -15.29 9.80 -16.44
CA ASP A 240 -15.91 9.49 -17.72
C ASP A 240 -17.18 10.36 -17.86
N GLY A 241 -17.17 11.29 -18.83
CA GLY A 241 -18.00 12.49 -18.91
C GLY A 241 -19.50 12.29 -19.12
N ALA A 242 -20.14 11.29 -18.52
CA ALA A 242 -21.56 11.00 -18.69
C ALA A 242 -22.33 10.56 -17.43
N ARG A 243 -21.73 10.42 -16.24
CA ARG A 243 -22.45 9.84 -15.08
C ARG A 243 -22.31 10.48 -13.70
N GLN A 244 -21.71 11.65 -13.57
CA GLN A 244 -21.76 12.38 -12.29
C GLN A 244 -22.51 13.70 -12.42
N ASN A 245 -23.81 13.59 -12.69
CA ASN A 245 -24.74 14.56 -12.12
C ASN A 245 -24.49 14.59 -10.60
N LYS A 246 -24.37 15.81 -10.06
CA LYS A 246 -24.10 16.20 -8.67
C LYS A 246 -25.08 15.62 -7.62
N LYS A 247 -25.26 14.29 -7.55
CA LYS A 247 -26.18 13.60 -6.63
C LYS A 247 -25.65 12.31 -6.00
N SER A 248 -24.37 11.96 -6.14
CA SER A 248 -23.82 10.72 -5.58
C SER A 248 -22.61 10.94 -4.65
N ALA A 249 -22.55 12.04 -3.92
CA ALA A 249 -21.59 12.23 -2.81
C ALA A 249 -21.95 11.38 -1.56
N GLY A 250 -22.41 10.15 -1.76
CA GLY A 250 -22.89 9.27 -0.68
C GLY A 250 -23.56 7.97 -1.14
N ALA A 251 -23.62 7.67 -2.44
CA ALA A 251 -24.13 6.39 -2.91
C ALA A 251 -23.02 5.34 -2.79
N LYS A 252 -23.19 4.41 -1.85
CA LYS A 252 -22.31 3.25 -1.64
C LYS A 252 -22.20 2.49 -2.98
N PRO A 253 -21.00 2.26 -3.54
CA PRO A 253 -20.84 1.31 -4.63
C PRO A 253 -21.51 0.00 -4.22
N ALA A 254 -22.29 -0.60 -5.11
CA ALA A 254 -22.90 -1.89 -4.85
C ALA A 254 -21.77 -2.93 -4.63
N GLY A 255 -21.44 -3.25 -3.37
CA GLY A 255 -20.53 -4.36 -3.05
C GLY A 255 -19.52 -4.16 -1.91
N THR A 256 -19.14 -2.94 -1.51
CA THR A 256 -18.08 -2.78 -0.49
C THR A 256 -18.59 -3.00 0.94
N THR A 257 -17.97 -3.95 1.65
CA THR A 257 -18.23 -4.21 3.07
C THR A 257 -17.21 -3.49 3.94
N VAL A 258 -17.69 -2.69 4.89
CA VAL A 258 -16.81 -2.00 5.85
C VAL A 258 -16.65 -2.88 7.09
N LEU A 259 -15.40 -3.22 7.40
CA LEU A 259 -14.99 -3.98 8.56
C LEU A 259 -14.30 -3.06 9.56
N THR A 260 -14.44 -3.34 10.85
CA THR A 260 -13.85 -2.53 11.93
C THR A 260 -12.89 -3.31 12.81
N ASN A 261 -12.69 -4.60 12.51
CA ASN A 261 -11.86 -5.48 13.29
C ASN A 261 -11.07 -6.42 12.37
N PHE A 262 -9.86 -6.78 12.81
CA PHE A 262 -8.97 -7.75 12.16
C PHE A 262 -8.48 -8.69 13.26
N GLU A 263 -8.79 -9.98 13.14
CA GLU A 263 -8.41 -11.00 14.11
C GLU A 263 -7.25 -11.84 13.56
N TRP A 264 -6.22 -12.03 14.37
CA TRP A 264 -5.11 -12.93 14.09
C TRP A 264 -5.26 -14.21 14.88
N LEU A 265 -5.14 -15.34 14.21
CA LEU A 265 -5.03 -16.65 14.83
C LEU A 265 -3.58 -17.09 14.74
N TYR A 266 -3.02 -17.50 15.88
CA TYR A 266 -1.64 -17.96 15.99
C TYR A 266 -1.63 -19.45 16.29
N ALA A 267 -0.81 -20.20 15.56
CA ALA A 267 -0.53 -21.58 15.88
C ALA A 267 0.27 -21.66 17.19
N ASN A 268 -0.04 -22.65 18.02
CA ASN A 268 0.69 -22.95 19.25
C ASN A 268 1.78 -24.03 19.01
N HIS A 269 1.75 -24.69 17.86
CA HIS A 269 2.72 -25.69 17.44
C HIS A 269 3.38 -25.32 16.12
N GLU A 270 4.67 -25.63 16.00
CA GLU A 270 5.39 -25.59 14.73
C GLU A 270 5.03 -26.82 13.89
N GLY A 271 4.65 -26.62 12.63
CA GLY A 271 4.29 -27.72 11.74
C GLY A 271 3.76 -27.24 10.39
N MET A 272 3.24 -28.20 9.61
CA MET A 272 2.62 -27.95 8.33
C MET A 272 1.16 -27.49 8.53
N TRP A 273 0.80 -26.36 7.90
CA TRP A 273 -0.57 -25.85 7.89
C TRP A 273 -1.41 -26.54 6.81
N TYR A 274 -2.54 -27.14 7.23
CA TYR A 274 -3.52 -27.77 6.35
C TYR A 274 -4.85 -27.01 6.43
N PRO A 275 -5.10 -26.05 5.52
CA PRO A 275 -6.33 -25.26 5.54
C PRO A 275 -7.56 -26.10 5.17
N LYS A 276 -8.68 -25.85 5.85
CA LYS A 276 -10.02 -26.38 5.51
C LYS A 276 -10.96 -25.34 4.92
N VAL A 277 -10.53 -24.08 4.90
CA VAL A 277 -11.23 -22.93 4.32
C VAL A 277 -10.26 -22.12 3.46
N GLY A 278 -10.78 -21.45 2.45
CA GLY A 278 -10.03 -20.57 1.56
C GLY A 278 -10.27 -19.08 1.84
N PRO A 279 -9.43 -18.19 1.27
CA PRO A 279 -9.69 -16.75 1.29
C PRO A 279 -11.08 -16.43 0.73
N GLY A 280 -11.90 -15.73 1.52
CA GLY A 280 -13.25 -15.30 1.13
C GLY A 280 -14.36 -16.19 1.68
N ASP A 281 -14.03 -17.34 2.25
CA ASP A 281 -15.02 -18.18 2.93
C ASP A 281 -15.55 -17.50 4.20
N LEU A 282 -16.88 -17.56 4.39
CA LEU A 282 -17.51 -17.14 5.62
C LEU A 282 -17.45 -18.29 6.64
N VAL A 283 -16.89 -18.02 7.82
CA VAL A 283 -16.75 -19.02 8.89
C VAL A 283 -17.61 -18.67 10.10
N LYS A 284 -18.02 -19.69 10.86
CA LYS A 284 -18.77 -19.54 12.12
C LYS A 284 -17.83 -19.56 13.32
N LYS A 285 -18.26 -18.97 14.44
CA LYS A 285 -17.55 -19.09 15.73
C LYS A 285 -17.35 -20.58 16.07
N ALA A 286 -16.13 -20.94 16.46
CA ALA A 286 -15.71 -22.32 16.77
C ALA A 286 -15.76 -23.31 15.59
N GLN A 287 -15.91 -22.83 14.35
CA GLN A 287 -15.67 -23.67 13.17
C GLN A 287 -14.16 -23.95 13.06
N GLU A 288 -13.80 -25.21 12.85
CA GLU A 288 -12.43 -25.61 12.52
C GLU A 288 -12.05 -25.04 11.15
N ILE A 289 -10.97 -24.28 11.09
CA ILE A 289 -10.49 -23.60 9.86
C ILE A 289 -9.31 -24.32 9.20
N GLY A 290 -8.70 -25.27 9.90
CA GLY A 290 -7.58 -26.07 9.41
C GLY A 290 -6.90 -26.79 10.57
N THR A 291 -5.76 -27.41 10.29
CA THR A 291 -4.98 -28.13 11.29
C THR A 291 -3.50 -27.89 11.11
N ILE A 292 -2.73 -27.96 12.20
CA ILE A 292 -1.27 -28.06 12.14
C ILE A 292 -0.90 -29.54 12.29
N GLY A 293 -0.10 -30.07 11.36
CA GLY A 293 0.46 -31.42 11.47
C GLY A 293 1.97 -31.42 11.53
N ASP A 294 2.55 -32.45 12.13
CA ASP A 294 4.00 -32.66 12.08
C ASP A 294 4.44 -33.21 10.71
N LEU A 295 5.74 -33.49 10.57
CA LEU A 295 6.30 -34.04 9.33
C LEU A 295 6.14 -35.57 9.20
N PHE A 296 5.60 -36.25 10.21
CA PHE A 296 5.22 -37.66 10.15
C PHE A 296 3.76 -37.86 9.72
N GLY A 297 2.95 -36.79 9.73
CA GLY A 297 1.56 -36.78 9.32
C GLY A 297 0.57 -36.77 10.48
N ASP A 298 1.04 -36.66 11.72
CA ASP A 298 0.19 -36.58 12.91
C ASP A 298 -0.34 -35.15 13.11
N THR A 299 -1.60 -35.03 13.55
CA THR A 299 -2.21 -33.72 13.85
C THR A 299 -1.77 -33.24 15.23
N LEU A 300 -1.17 -32.05 15.28
CA LEU A 300 -0.73 -31.38 16.50
C LEU A 300 -1.77 -30.41 17.05
N GLU A 301 -2.53 -29.73 16.18
CA GLU A 301 -3.46 -28.66 16.56
C GLU A 301 -4.64 -28.58 15.57
N LYS A 302 -5.81 -28.13 16.06
CA LYS A 302 -7.04 -27.90 15.29
C LYS A 302 -7.61 -26.52 15.60
#